data_AF-A0A9E5LN71-F1
#
_entry.id   AF-A0A9E5LN71-F1
#
_cell.length_a   1.000
_cell.length_b   1.000
_cell.length_c   1.000
_cell.angle_alpha   90.00
_cell.angle_beta   90.00
_cell.angle_gamma   90.00
#
_symmetry.space_group_name_H-M   'P 1'
#
loop_
_entity.id
_entity.type
_entity.pdbx_description
1 polymer ?
#
loop_
_entity_poly.entity_id
_entity_poly.type
_entity_poly.pdbx_seq_one_letter_code
_entity_poly.pdbx_strand_id
1 'polypeptide(L)' 'MKLRVVELLLVTTLPALFLAADGIPALDITLATLIGGTLAAGAANAFNMVIESDIDKVMSRTSKRPIVNEQIT' A
#
# COMPACT_ATOMS: atom_id res chain seq x y z
N MET A 1 2.37 8.18 1.32
CA MET A 1 1.38 7.09 1.22
C MET A 1 -0.03 7.68 1.15
N LYS A 2 -0.87 7.27 0.20
CA LYS A 2 -2.29 7.65 0.18
C LYS A 2 -3.12 6.59 0.91
N LEU A 3 -3.51 6.85 2.14
CA LEU A 3 -4.27 5.91 3.00
C LEU A 3 -5.55 5.38 2.33
N ARG A 4 -6.23 6.20 1.53
CA ARG A 4 -7.41 5.81 0.76
C ARG A 4 -7.19 4.63 -0.20
N VAL A 5 -5.97 4.46 -0.74
CA VAL A 5 -5.67 3.32 -1.64
C VAL A 5 -5.48 2.03 -0.84
N VAL A 6 -4.85 2.13 0.33
CA VAL A 6 -4.66 1.00 1.24
C VAL A 6 -6.01 0.54 1.81
N GLU A 7 -6.88 1.49 2.17
CA GLU A 7 -8.24 1.21 2.62
C GLU A 7 -9.03 0.37 1.61
N LEU A 8 -9.01 0.75 0.32
CA LEU A 8 -9.68 -0.01 -0.73
C LEU A 8 -9.16 -1.45 -0.83
N LEU A 9 -7.86 -1.67 -0.63
CA LEU A 9 -7.25 -3.00 -0.59
C LEU A 9 -7.67 -3.79 0.65
N LEU A 10 -7.74 -3.16 1.82
CA LEU A 10 -8.14 -3.83 3.05
C LEU A 10 -9.62 -4.24 3.03
N VAL A 11 -10.48 -3.39 2.47
CA VAL A 11 -11.91 -3.68 2.31
C VAL A 11 -12.13 -4.89 1.42
N THR A 12 -11.36 -5.07 0.35
CA THR A 12 -11.48 -6.27 -0.51
C THR A 12 -10.84 -7.51 0.13
N THR A 13 -9.87 -7.34 1.02
CA THR A 13 -9.22 -8.44 1.75
C THR A 13 -10.18 -9.10 2.75
N LEU A 14 -11.08 -8.33 3.38
CA LEU A 14 -12.01 -8.86 4.37
C LEU A 14 -12.96 -9.95 3.81
N PRO A 15 -13.73 -9.73 2.72
CA PRO A 15 -14.55 -10.77 2.13
C PRO A 15 -13.77 -12.02 1.72
N ALA A 16 -12.53 -11.84 1.24
CA ALA A 16 -11.67 -12.96 0.85
C ALA A 16 -11.28 -13.83 2.07
N LEU A 17 -11.04 -13.22 3.23
CA LEU A 17 -10.78 -13.96 4.47
C LEU A 17 -11.99 -14.78 4.93
N PHE A 18 -13.20 -14.21 4.86
CA PHE A 18 -14.42 -14.94 5.21
C PHE A 18 -14.68 -16.11 4.26
N LEU A 19 -14.46 -15.90 2.95
CA LEU A 19 -14.58 -16.96 1.96
C LEU A 19 -13.54 -18.07 2.19
N ALA A 20 -12.30 -17.73 2.53
CA ALA A 20 -11.24 -18.70 2.78
C ALA A 20 -11.43 -19.49 4.08
N ALA A 21 -12.06 -18.88 5.09
CA ALA A 21 -12.33 -19.50 6.39
C ALA A 21 -13.62 -20.35 6.40
N ASP A 22 -14.40 -20.37 5.31
CA ASP A 22 -15.74 -20.99 5.23
C ASP A 22 -16.64 -20.57 6.41
N GLY A 23 -16.59 -19.29 6.78
CA GLY A 23 -17.22 -18.79 7.99
C GLY A 23 -16.55 -17.54 8.56
N ILE A 24 -16.59 -17.39 9.88
CA ILE A 24 -15.97 -16.26 10.57
C ILE A 24 -14.47 -16.54 10.74
N PRO A 25 -13.57 -15.76 10.13
CA PRO A 25 -12.14 -15.95 10.28
C PRO A 25 -11.71 -15.65 11.71
N ALA A 26 -10.66 -16.34 12.17
CA ALA A 26 -10.08 -16.08 13.48
C ALA A 26 -9.57 -14.63 13.57
N LEU A 27 -9.79 -14.00 14.73
CA LEU A 27 -9.58 -12.57 14.91
C LEU A 27 -8.08 -12.21 14.87
N ASP A 28 -7.23 -13.10 15.38
CA ASP A 28 -5.78 -13.03 15.30
C ASP A 28 -5.26 -13.03 13.85
N ILE A 29 -5.73 -13.97 13.01
CA ILE A 29 -5.37 -14.06 11.59
C ILE A 29 -5.86 -12.82 10.84
N THR A 30 -7.08 -12.36 11.14
CA THR A 30 -7.65 -11.17 10.52
C THR A 30 -6.80 -9.94 10.82
N LEU A 31 -6.44 -9.71 12.10
CA LEU A 31 -5.57 -8.60 12.49
C LEU A 31 -4.18 -8.71 11.87
N ALA A 32 -3.56 -9.89 11.90
CA ALA A 32 -2.25 -10.13 11.30
C ALA A 32 -2.26 -9.83 9.79
N THR A 33 -3.34 -10.23 9.10
CA THR A 33 -3.50 -9.99 7.66
C THR A 33 -3.71 -8.51 7.34
N LEU A 34 -4.53 -7.79 8.11
CA LEU A 34 -4.77 -6.36 7.90
C LEU A 34 -3.50 -5.53 8.15
N ILE A 35 -2.75 -5.85 9.21
CA ILE A 35 -1.49 -5.19 9.53
C ILE A 35 -0.46 -5.51 8.45
N GLY A 36 -0.28 -6.79 8.10
CA GLY A 36 0.64 -7.23 7.06
C GLY A 36 0.32 -6.61 5.69
N GLY A 37 -0.96 -6.57 5.32
CA GLY A 37 -1.43 -5.96 4.07
C GLY A 37 -1.19 -4.45 4.03
N THR A 38 -1.39 -3.75 5.15
CA THR A 38 -1.09 -2.31 5.28
C THR A 38 0.40 -2.04 5.09
N LEU A 39 1.25 -2.82 5.75
CA LEU A 39 2.71 -2.69 5.64
C LEU A 39 3.20 -3.01 4.23
N ALA A 40 2.68 -4.07 3.62
CA ALA A 40 3.02 -4.46 2.24
C ALA A 40 2.59 -3.38 1.23
N ALA A 41 1.39 -2.83 1.35
CA ALA A 41 0.93 -1.74 0.50
C ALA A 41 1.74 -0.45 0.70
N GLY A 42 2.17 -0.17 1.94
CA GLY A 42 3.10 0.91 2.25
C GLY A 42 4.45 0.72 1.57
N ALA A 43 5.03 -0.47 1.69
CA ALA A 43 6.30 -0.83 1.06
C ALA A 43 6.22 -0.72 -0.47
N ALA A 44 5.17 -1.26 -1.09
CA ALA A 44 4.97 -1.16 -2.54
C ALA A 44 4.89 0.30 -3.01
N ASN A 45 4.20 1.18 -2.28
CA ASN A 45 4.18 2.61 -2.61
C ASN A 45 5.55 3.27 -2.48
N ALA A 46 6.33 2.92 -1.45
CA ALA A 46 7.69 3.43 -1.27
C ALA A 46 8.60 2.96 -2.41
N PHE A 47 8.57 1.66 -2.74
CA PHE A 47 9.33 1.11 -3.86
C PHE A 47 8.95 1.74 -5.19
N ASN A 48 7.66 1.94 -5.48
CA ASN A 48 7.23 2.62 -6.69
C ASN A 48 7.85 4.02 -6.79
N MET A 49 7.91 4.79 -5.70
CA MET A 49 8.52 6.11 -5.70
C MET A 49 10.04 6.09 -5.88
N VAL A 50 10.73 5.09 -5.31
CA VAL A 50 12.19 4.92 -5.46
C VAL A 50 12.55 4.52 -6.88
N ILE A 51 11.87 3.49 -7.41
CA ILE A 51 12.14 2.94 -8.74
C ILE A 51 11.79 3.95 -9.85
N GLU A 52 10.68 4.68 -9.70
CA GLU A 52 10.22 5.66 -10.69
C GLU A 52 10.89 7.04 -10.54
N SER A 53 11.79 7.24 -9.58
CA SER A 53 12.35 8.56 -9.23
C SER A 53 12.93 9.33 -10.43
N ASP A 54 13.60 8.65 -11.35
CA ASP A 54 14.16 9.28 -12.55
C ASP A 54 13.10 9.66 -13.59
N ILE A 55 12.06 8.84 -13.73
CA ILE A 55 10.94 9.12 -14.65
C ILE A 55 10.06 10.23 -14.08
N ASP A 56 9.88 10.25 -12.76
CA ASP A 56 9.10 11.26 -12.08
C ASP A 56 9.71 12.66 -12.25
N LYS A 57 11.04 12.80 -12.42
CA LYS A 57 11.71 14.09 -12.72
C LYS A 57 11.17 14.77 -13.97
N VAL A 58 10.82 14.01 -15.00
CA VAL A 58 10.35 14.55 -16.30
C VAL A 58 8.83 14.59 -16.44
N MET A 59 8.08 14.10 -15.44
CA MET A 59 6.61 14.10 -15.44
C MET A 59 6.02 15.31 -14.73
N SER A 60 5.17 16.12 -15.40
CA SER A 60 4.57 17.33 -14.80
C SER A 60 3.73 17.04 -13.55
N ARG A 61 3.14 15.85 -13.46
CA ARG A 61 2.29 15.42 -12.34
C ARG A 61 3.09 14.95 -11.12
N THR A 62 4.26 14.35 -11.31
CA THR A 62 5.01 13.65 -10.24
C THR A 62 6.39 14.24 -9.95
N SER A 63 6.82 15.26 -10.72
CA SER A 63 8.05 16.02 -10.47
C SER A 63 8.11 16.72 -9.11
N LYS A 64 6.96 16.91 -8.45
CA LYS A 64 6.86 17.48 -7.10
C LYS A 64 6.98 16.45 -5.97
N ARG A 65 7.21 15.16 -6.26
CA ARG A 65 7.35 14.14 -5.22
C ARG A 65 8.60 14.42 -4.36
N PRO A 66 8.54 14.20 -3.03
CA PRO A 66 9.66 14.51 -2.13
C PRO A 66 10.98 13.83 -2.48
N ILE A 67 10.93 12.58 -2.98
CA ILE A 67 12.11 11.81 -3.40
C ILE A 67 12.78 12.38 -4.65
N VAL A 68 12.01 13.01 -5.55
CA VAL A 68 12.51 13.65 -6.76
C VAL A 68 13.26 14.94 -6.43
N ASN A 69 12.79 15.64 -5.38
CA ASN A 69 13.35 16.90 -4.90
C ASN A 69 14.37 16.71 -3.76
N GLU A 70 14.85 15.49 -3.55
CA GLU A 70 15.85 15.13 -2.53
C GLU A 70 15.48 15.55 -1.10
N GLN A 71 14.19 15.73 -0.81
CA GLN A 71 13.70 16.06 0.54
C GLN A 71 13.76 14.85 1.48
N ILE A 72 13.75 13.66 0.91
CA ILE A 72 13.89 12.37 1.57
C ILE A 72 14.73 11.45 0.68
N THR A 73 15.59 10.66 1.31
CA THR A 73 16.49 9.69 0.67
C THR A 73 15.84 8.32 0.60
#